data_AF-A0A7C1AIW7-F1
#
_entry.id   AF-A0A7C1AIW7-F1
#
_cell.length_a   1.000
_cell.length_b   1.000
_cell.length_c   1.000
_cell.angle_alpha   90.00
_cell.angle_beta   90.00
_cell.angle_gamma   90.00
#
_symmetry.space_group_name_H-M   'P 1'
#
loop_
_entity.id
_entity.type
_entity.pdbx_description
1 polymer ?
#
loop_
_entity_poly.entity_id
_entity_poly.type
_entity_poly.pdbx_seq_one_letter_code
_entity_poly.pdbx_strand_id
1 'polypeptide(L)'
;MFCWTGNLAAQNYLWPTDAGHNLTSSFAEFWSGHFHAGIDIKTWGREGYKVFATRSGYVWKVRISPFGYGRVIYPARCNSNQEGR
;
A
#
# COMPACT_ATOMS: atom_id res chain seq x y z
N MET A 1 -1.62 -34.58 8.70
CA MET A 1 -1.06 -34.22 7.38
C MET A 1 -2.21 -33.71 6.53
N PHE A 2 -2.35 -32.39 6.37
CA PHE A 2 -3.40 -31.78 5.56
C PHE A 2 -2.73 -31.11 4.35
N CYS A 3 -3.03 -31.61 3.16
CA CYS A 3 -2.70 -30.97 1.89
C CYS A 3 -3.85 -30.04 1.53
N TRP A 4 -3.59 -28.73 1.47
CA TRP A 4 -4.55 -27.75 0.97
C TRP A 4 -4.20 -27.45 -0.48
N THR A 5 -4.93 -28.05 -1.43
CA THR A 5 -4.97 -27.60 -2.82
C THR A 5 -5.92 -26.40 -2.93
N GLY A 6 -5.62 -25.34 -2.21
CA GLY A 6 -6.31 -24.07 -2.42
C GLY A 6 -5.84 -23.46 -3.72
N ASN A 7 -6.78 -23.24 -4.64
CA ASN A 7 -6.55 -22.39 -5.81
C ASN A 7 -6.02 -21.04 -5.33
N LEU A 8 -4.80 -20.67 -5.77
CA LEU A 8 -4.23 -19.35 -5.54
C LEU A 8 -4.99 -18.34 -6.42
N ALA A 9 -6.11 -17.84 -5.92
CA ALA A 9 -6.77 -16.69 -6.53
C ALA A 9 -5.97 -15.42 -6.23
N ALA A 10 -5.75 -14.59 -7.26
CA ALA A 10 -5.18 -13.27 -7.06
C ALA A 10 -6.05 -12.47 -6.08
N GLN A 11 -5.42 -11.77 -5.15
CA GLN A 11 -6.14 -10.96 -4.17
C GLN A 11 -6.79 -9.77 -4.88
N ASN A 12 -8.08 -9.58 -4.65
CA ASN A 12 -8.82 -8.43 -5.17
C ASN A 12 -8.47 -7.19 -4.34
N TYR A 13 -7.70 -6.28 -4.92
CA TYR A 13 -7.30 -5.01 -4.33
C TYR A 13 -7.96 -3.86 -5.09
N LEU A 14 -8.39 -2.86 -4.33
CA LEU A 14 -8.87 -1.60 -4.88
C LEU A 14 -7.68 -0.68 -5.18
N TRP A 15 -7.73 0.00 -6.31
CA TRP A 15 -6.73 1.01 -6.67
C TRP A 15 -6.80 2.20 -5.69
N PRO A 16 -5.66 2.68 -5.13
CA PRO A 16 -5.67 3.51 -3.93
C PRO A 16 -6.02 4.99 -4.15
N THR A 17 -6.31 5.44 -5.38
CA THR A 17 -6.65 6.85 -5.63
C THR A 17 -7.43 7.05 -6.93
N ASP A 18 -8.15 8.17 -7.06
CA ASP A 18 -8.81 8.58 -8.29
C ASP A 18 -7.94 9.46 -9.22
N ALA A 19 -6.65 9.64 -8.91
CA ALA A 19 -5.70 10.38 -9.75
C ALA A 19 -5.37 9.72 -11.12
N GLY A 20 -5.82 8.48 -11.31
CA GLY A 20 -5.55 7.64 -12.47
C GLY A 20 -4.57 6.50 -12.15
N HIS A 21 -4.21 5.73 -13.19
CA HIS A 21 -3.39 4.51 -13.07
C HIS A 21 -1.96 4.68 -13.58
N ASN A 22 -1.52 5.93 -13.82
CA ASN A 22 -0.19 6.21 -14.32
C ASN A 22 0.80 6.26 -13.16
N LEU A 23 1.89 5.52 -13.27
CA LEU A 23 2.98 5.53 -12.32
C LEU A 23 4.05 6.54 -12.72
N THR A 24 4.63 7.23 -11.75
CA THR A 24 5.85 8.04 -11.93
C THR A 24 7.11 7.27 -11.52
N SER A 25 6.99 6.31 -10.59
CA SER A 25 8.06 5.41 -10.17
C SER A 25 7.51 4.06 -9.73
N SER A 26 8.32 3.01 -9.85
CA SER A 26 7.96 1.62 -9.55
C SER A 26 8.65 1.06 -8.31
N PHE A 27 8.12 -0.05 -7.79
CA PHE A 27 8.73 -0.76 -6.66
C PHE A 27 10.10 -1.31 -7.06
N ALA A 28 11.06 -1.18 -6.14
CA ALA A 28 12.45 -1.58 -6.30
C ALA A 28 13.19 -0.87 -7.45
N GLU A 29 12.69 0.29 -7.89
CA GLU A 29 13.46 1.19 -8.73
C GLU A 29 14.72 1.65 -7.96
N PHE A 30 15.89 1.57 -8.61
CA PHE A 30 17.15 1.93 -7.99
C PHE A 30 17.38 3.44 -8.08
N TRP A 31 17.50 4.09 -6.92
CA TRP A 31 17.96 5.48 -6.80
C TRP A 31 19.32 5.48 -6.10
N SER A 32 20.17 6.48 -6.34
CA SER A 32 21.57 6.49 -5.89
C SER A 32 21.71 6.21 -4.39
N GLY A 33 21.98 4.95 -4.04
CA GLY A 33 22.17 4.47 -2.67
C GLY A 33 21.01 3.70 -2.02
N HIS A 34 19.85 3.51 -2.66
CA HIS A 34 18.74 2.70 -2.11
C HIS A 34 17.74 2.22 -3.18
N PHE A 35 16.89 1.26 -2.80
CA PHE A 35 15.75 0.84 -3.61
C PHE A 35 14.48 1.52 -3.15
N HIS A 36 13.63 1.92 -4.10
CA HIS A 36 12.33 2.50 -3.82
C HIS A 36 11.37 1.44 -3.23
N ALA A 37 10.91 1.67 -1.99
CA ALA A 37 10.08 0.71 -1.25
C ALA A 37 8.57 0.80 -1.55
N GLY A 38 8.17 1.51 -2.61
CA GLY A 38 6.78 1.79 -2.92
C GLY A 38 6.53 2.00 -4.41
N ILE A 39 5.31 2.44 -4.73
CA ILE A 39 4.93 2.91 -6.06
C ILE A 39 4.46 4.35 -5.94
N ASP A 40 4.82 5.17 -6.91
CA ASP A 40 4.37 6.56 -6.97
C ASP A 40 3.35 6.73 -8.07
N ILE A 41 2.18 7.26 -7.72
CA ILE A 41 1.07 7.50 -8.65
C ILE A 41 1.08 8.96 -9.08
N LYS A 42 0.99 9.19 -10.38
CA LYS A 42 1.01 10.53 -10.97
C LYS A 42 -0.20 11.35 -10.52
N THR A 43 0.05 12.56 -10.01
CA THR A 43 -0.99 13.50 -9.56
C THR A 43 -1.25 14.65 -10.53
N TRP A 44 -0.54 14.69 -11.67
CA TRP A 44 -0.71 15.74 -12.70
C TRP A 44 -0.48 17.17 -12.17
N GLY A 45 0.36 17.33 -11.14
CA GLY A 45 0.63 18.62 -10.52
C GLY A 45 -0.55 19.20 -9.74
N ARG A 46 -1.51 18.36 -9.33
CA ARG A 46 -2.68 18.75 -8.54
C ARG A 46 -2.72 17.99 -7.23
N GLU A 47 -3.22 18.63 -6.19
CA GLU A 47 -3.48 18.02 -4.89
C GLU A 47 -4.98 17.74 -4.70
N GLY A 48 -5.33 16.98 -3.66
CA GLY A 48 -6.72 16.77 -3.26
C GLY A 48 -7.43 15.57 -3.89
N TYR A 49 -6.72 14.71 -4.62
CA TYR A 49 -7.26 13.41 -5.05
C TYR A 49 -7.69 12.57 -3.85
N LYS A 50 -8.76 11.79 -4.03
CA LYS A 50 -9.22 10.87 -2.99
C LYS A 50 -8.21 9.76 -2.85
N VAL A 51 -7.98 9.33 -1.62
CA VAL A 51 -7.16 8.17 -1.29
C VAL A 51 -8.06 7.13 -0.68
N PHE A 52 -7.98 5.92 -1.20
CA PHE A 52 -8.79 4.77 -0.79
C PHE A 52 -7.90 3.70 -0.17
N ALA A 53 -8.42 3.00 0.84
CA ALA A 53 -7.76 1.79 1.33
C ALA A 53 -7.84 0.70 0.26
N THR A 54 -6.70 0.08 -0.06
CA THR A 54 -6.64 -0.99 -1.09
C THR A 54 -7.41 -2.24 -0.68
N ARG A 55 -7.69 -2.41 0.62
CA ARG A 55 -8.46 -3.52 1.20
C ARG A 55 -9.07 -3.12 2.55
N SER A 56 -10.13 -3.81 2.97
CA SER A 56 -10.72 -3.69 4.30
C SER A 56 -9.72 -4.03 5.43
N GLY A 57 -9.73 -3.19 6.46
CA GLY A 57 -8.89 -3.28 7.65
C GLY A 57 -9.22 -2.15 8.63
N TYR A 58 -8.30 -1.84 9.54
CA TYR A 58 -8.39 -0.70 10.45
C TYR A 58 -7.12 0.14 10.39
N VAL A 59 -7.21 1.42 10.77
CA VAL A 59 -6.05 2.29 10.88
C VAL A 59 -5.31 1.94 12.16
N TRP A 60 -4.10 1.40 12.03
CA TRP A 60 -3.25 1.08 13.18
C TRP A 60 -2.46 2.30 13.67
N LYS A 61 -2.04 3.17 12.73
CA LYS A 61 -1.25 4.36 13.06
C LYS A 61 -1.46 5.46 12.02
N VAL A 62 -1.42 6.71 12.49
CA VAL A 62 -1.31 7.92 11.66
C VAL A 62 -0.04 8.65 12.07
N ARG A 63 0.74 9.14 11.09
CA ARG A 63 1.96 9.91 11.35
C ARG A 63 1.98 11.16 10.48
N ILE A 64 2.41 12.28 11.08
CA ILE A 64 2.68 13.54 10.40
C ILE A 64 4.09 13.99 10.79
N SER A 65 4.94 14.24 9.81
CA SER A 65 6.31 14.72 10.03
C SER A 65 6.77 15.56 8.86
N PRO A 66 7.64 16.58 9.07
CA PRO A 66 8.31 17.26 7.97
C PRO A 66 9.46 16.43 7.36
N PHE A 67 9.82 15.30 7.97
CA PHE A 67 10.91 14.43 7.52
C PHE A 67 10.38 13.06 7.06
N GLY A 68 11.11 12.41 6.14
CA GLY A 68 10.72 11.10 5.59
C GLY A 68 9.46 11.19 4.72
N TYR A 69 8.50 10.29 4.95
CA TYR A 69 7.29 10.15 4.12
C TYR A 69 6.22 11.23 4.30
N GLY A 70 6.42 12.24 5.15
CA GLY A 70 5.43 13.30 5.33
C GLY A 70 4.20 12.86 6.14
N ARG A 71 3.04 12.80 5.48
CA ARG A 71 1.75 12.38 6.05
C ARG A 71 1.46 10.93 5.65
N VAL A 72 1.34 10.04 6.64
CA VAL A 72 1.21 8.60 6.41
C VAL A 72 0.09 7.99 7.24
N ILE A 73 -0.68 7.10 6.62
CA ILE A 73 -1.64 6.23 7.27
C ILE A 73 -1.13 4.79 7.14
N TYR A 74 -1.08 4.07 8.26
CA TYR A 74 -0.68 2.67 8.31
C TYR A 74 -1.93 1.80 8.54
N PRO A 75 -2.48 1.17 7.49
CA PRO A 75 -3.56 0.21 7.64
C PRO A 75 -3.01 -1.12 8.15
N ALA A 76 -3.76 -1.76 9.05
CA ALA A 76 -3.54 -3.13 9.47
C ALA A 76 -4.80 -3.95 9.20
N ARG A 77 -4.62 -5.27 9.17
CA ARG A 77 -5.71 -6.23 9.01
C ARG A 77 -5.58 -7.28 10.10
N CYS A 78 -6.71 -7.73 10.64
CA CYS A 78 -6.76 -8.98 11.38
C CYS A 78 -6.42 -10.14 10.44
N ASN A 79 -5.22 -10.67 10.61
CA ASN A 79 -4.75 -11.90 9.99
C ASN A 79 -5.34 -13.09 10.75
N SER A 80 -5.84 -14.10 10.02
CA SER A 80 -6.22 -15.42 10.58
C SER A 80 -5.01 -16.20 11.14
N ASN A 81 -3.80 -15.68 10.97
CA ASN A 81 -2.54 -16.22 11.51
C ASN A 81 -2.05 -15.48 12.77
N GLN A 82 -2.92 -14.74 13.47
CA GLN A 82 -2.63 -14.23 14.82
C GLN A 82 -3.41 -14.94 15.93
N GLU A 83 -3.95 -16.12 15.64
CA GLU A 83 -4.24 -17.12 16.67
C GLU A 83 -2.92 -17.78 17.09
N GLY A 84 -2.23 -17.17 18.06
CA GLY A 84 -1.11 -17.79 18.76
C GLY A 84 0.28 -17.38 18.30
N ARG A 85 0.70 -16.15 18.61
CA ARG A 85 2.00 -15.82 19.22
C ARG A 85 1.89 -14.56 20.05
#